data_AF-A0A1H4RJ18-F1
#
_entry.id   AF-A0A1H4RJ18-F1
#
_cell.length_a   1.000
_cell.length_b   1.000
_cell.length_c   1.000
_cell.angle_alpha   90.00
_cell.angle_beta   90.00
_cell.angle_gamma   90.00
#
_symmetry.space_group_name_H-M   'P 1'
#
loop_
_entity.id
_entity.type
_entity.pdbx_description
1 polymer ?
#
loop_
_entity_poly.entity_id
_entity_poly.type
_entity_poly.pdbx_seq_one_letter_code
_entity_poly.pdbx_strand_id
1 'polypeptide(L)'
;MRTVAGTEAGALAARARALAVLRIRSTALAVALLPAAAAVVLLAGSATGSVGGSQDQGWTALRWVVTGGALLVLLLAAAVAAVVVRARPALTPTVPIAEETAPDLYRLVRDLAERLEVPAPSAIALTPDCDSWLEDRTHPAHAQRREHRDRGALAVEEPRSARGAPAPASGADRVGDRPERRVPQAPVLVIGSPFLWWMRVAELRALLAPVVAGTGPSVHPDIASARRFVRGLDAAVAVAAQGGEPSSGPAPALVAVVRRPAFAFVGWVARLLLRGCRDHAAEMERAVAAAASERAQSVDYGLRIVAQEQVGLAYAGWDRLLTRVALPAWRMGRWPSRLDAGVVSALTELSRRDRLAEGFTSRLSERPACDLLEEPGAIDEATSLLAARLFHGGPPEPGPDWSPVDWGAYPEEVVDRKWRQEAARLNRLLDEREDTHDLVGAARAPTPVSAPVPPTLARVMDRLTATAADPADAPDGGAPGLAARLSVEVAREEAAATRAYGQGPVAGAEGAAGDPWIDDFAPAFPLQPPRTGRELLADHVTAMVCCAAVDTAGAAPGLDWLDGPALLVGGRRRADLAHPVLSLVEDGDDGPLRAWLGEVGVRPEKPVRLA
;
A
#
# COMPACT_ATOMS: atom_id res chain seq x y z
N MET A 1 42.14 -3.74 12.31
CA MET A 1 42.41 -2.31 12.55
C MET A 1 42.30 -1.49 11.24
N ARG A 2 41.26 -1.76 10.42
CA ARG A 2 40.72 -0.79 9.45
C ARG A 2 39.68 0.01 10.23
N THR A 3 39.84 1.32 10.20
CA THR A 3 39.59 2.23 11.32
C THR A 3 38.20 2.86 11.27
N VAL A 4 37.72 3.27 12.44
CA VAL A 4 36.62 4.21 12.72
C VAL A 4 36.49 5.35 11.69
N ALA A 5 37.59 5.72 11.02
CA ALA A 5 37.68 6.70 9.94
C ALA A 5 36.71 6.47 8.75
N GLY A 6 36.36 5.24 8.40
CA GLY A 6 35.42 4.98 7.29
C GLY A 6 33.97 5.32 7.65
N THR A 7 33.52 4.90 8.84
CA THR A 7 32.16 5.21 9.35
C THR A 7 31.94 6.72 9.54
N GLU A 8 32.98 7.43 9.99
CA GLU A 8 32.96 8.89 10.10
C GLU A 8 32.95 9.55 8.71
N ALA A 9 33.72 9.03 7.74
CA ALA A 9 33.75 9.55 6.38
C ALA A 9 32.38 9.46 5.68
N GLY A 10 31.67 8.34 5.83
CA GLY A 10 30.31 8.18 5.30
C GLY A 10 29.30 9.16 5.91
N ALA A 11 29.34 9.33 7.23
CA ALA A 11 28.48 10.29 7.93
C ALA A 11 28.79 11.76 7.56
N LEU A 12 30.07 12.10 7.37
CA LEU A 12 30.50 13.41 6.89
C LEU A 12 30.07 13.67 5.44
N ALA A 13 30.15 12.67 4.57
CA ALA A 13 29.66 12.77 3.19
C ALA A 13 28.14 13.00 3.14
N ALA A 14 27.37 12.28 3.96
CA ALA A 14 25.94 12.49 4.11
C ALA A 14 25.63 13.92 4.59
N ARG A 15 26.35 14.39 5.61
CA ARG A 15 26.21 15.76 6.12
C ARG A 15 26.55 16.82 5.06
N ALA A 16 27.61 16.63 4.27
CA ALA A 16 27.98 17.56 3.22
C ALA A 16 26.87 17.72 2.17
N ARG A 17 26.23 16.60 1.77
CA ARG A 17 25.08 16.62 0.86
C ARG A 17 23.82 17.22 1.50
N ALA A 18 23.58 16.96 2.79
CA ALA A 18 22.51 17.62 3.55
C ALA A 18 22.69 19.16 3.56
N LEU A 19 23.92 19.64 3.79
CA LEU A 19 24.24 21.07 3.73
C LEU A 19 24.03 21.65 2.32
N ALA A 20 24.29 20.88 1.26
CA ALA A 20 23.99 21.31 -0.11
C ALA A 20 22.47 21.52 -0.33
N VAL A 21 21.63 20.61 0.17
CA VAL A 21 20.16 20.79 0.17
C VAL A 21 19.76 22.04 0.96
N LEU A 22 20.32 22.23 2.16
CA LEU A 22 20.02 23.39 2.99
C LEU A 22 20.52 24.71 2.39
N ARG A 23 21.59 24.67 1.57
CA ARG A 23 22.04 25.83 0.77
C ARG A 23 21.04 26.22 -0.30
N ILE A 24 20.39 25.26 -0.96
CA ILE A 24 19.32 25.56 -1.93
C ILE A 24 18.15 26.26 -1.23
N ARG A 25 17.78 25.79 -0.03
CA ARG A 25 16.78 26.48 0.80
C ARG A 25 17.20 27.90 1.15
N SER A 26 18.44 28.10 1.59
CA SER A 26 18.92 29.42 2.00
C SER A 26 19.12 30.38 0.82
N THR A 27 19.54 29.90 -0.35
CA THR A 27 19.63 30.72 -1.57
C THR A 27 18.25 31.14 -2.06
N ALA A 28 17.27 30.25 -2.03
CA ALA A 28 15.88 30.59 -2.37
C ALA A 28 15.33 31.69 -1.44
N LEU A 29 15.59 31.57 -0.12
CA LEU A 29 15.23 32.61 0.84
C LEU A 29 15.99 33.92 0.58
N ALA A 30 17.29 33.86 0.29
CA ALA A 30 18.09 35.05 -0.02
C ALA A 30 17.57 35.78 -1.25
N VAL A 31 17.21 35.06 -2.33
CA VAL A 31 16.60 35.62 -3.53
C VAL A 31 15.27 36.32 -3.21
N ALA A 32 14.43 35.73 -2.35
CA ALA A 32 13.19 36.35 -1.91
C ALA A 32 13.40 37.63 -1.06
N LEU A 33 14.53 37.75 -0.37
CA LEU A 33 14.89 38.92 0.45
C LEU A 33 15.54 40.05 -0.35
N LEU A 34 16.04 39.82 -1.58
CA LEU A 34 16.74 40.83 -2.38
C LEU A 34 15.94 42.13 -2.61
N PRO A 35 14.64 42.08 -2.98
CA PRO A 35 13.85 43.31 -3.16
C PRO A 35 13.71 44.12 -1.87
N ALA A 36 13.61 43.44 -0.73
CA ALA A 36 13.54 44.09 0.58
C ALA A 36 14.87 44.78 0.93
N ALA A 37 16.01 44.14 0.63
CA ALA A 37 17.32 44.77 0.79
C ALA A 37 17.45 46.02 -0.09
N ALA A 38 17.00 45.97 -1.35
CA ALA A 38 16.99 47.13 -2.24
C ALA A 38 16.06 48.25 -1.71
N ALA A 39 14.88 47.90 -1.20
CA ALA A 39 13.95 48.85 -0.58
C ALA A 39 14.60 49.55 0.64
N VAL A 40 15.28 48.79 1.50
CA VAL A 40 16.00 49.32 2.67
C VAL A 40 17.13 50.26 2.25
N VAL A 41 17.92 49.90 1.24
CA VAL A 41 19.00 50.77 0.71
C VAL A 41 18.42 52.07 0.14
N LEU A 42 17.32 52.02 -0.62
CA LEU A 42 16.66 53.21 -1.17
C LEU A 42 16.06 54.10 -0.07
N LEU A 43 15.44 53.50 0.95
CA LEU A 43 14.89 54.22 2.10
C LEU A 43 16.01 54.90 2.91
N ALA A 44 17.09 54.17 3.21
CA ALA A 44 18.24 54.69 3.94
C ALA A 44 18.95 55.80 3.15
N GLY A 45 19.19 55.61 1.84
CA GLY A 45 19.81 56.61 0.97
C GLY A 45 19.01 57.91 0.90
N SER A 46 17.67 57.82 0.88
CA SER A 46 16.80 58.99 0.96
C SER A 46 16.86 59.71 2.30
N ALA A 47 16.96 58.96 3.41
CA ALA A 47 17.05 59.52 4.75
C ALA A 47 18.41 60.21 5.00
N THR A 48 19.49 59.71 4.40
CA THR A 48 20.83 60.31 4.46
C THR A 48 21.06 61.42 3.43
N GLY A 49 20.08 61.70 2.56
CA GLY A 49 20.19 62.70 1.49
C GLY A 49 21.17 62.36 0.37
N SER A 50 21.62 61.11 0.28
CA SER A 50 22.61 60.66 -0.71
C SER A 50 21.97 60.23 -2.04
N VAL A 51 20.66 59.92 -2.04
CA VAL A 51 19.91 59.49 -3.22
C VAL A 51 18.51 60.12 -3.21
N GLY A 52 18.26 61.05 -4.15
CA GLY A 52 16.95 61.68 -4.41
C GLY A 52 16.40 62.52 -3.25
N GLY A 53 16.30 63.84 -3.43
CA GLY A 53 15.67 64.71 -2.43
C GLY A 53 14.18 64.40 -2.27
N SER A 54 13.58 64.70 -1.12
CA SER A 54 12.13 64.52 -0.87
C SER A 54 11.22 65.30 -1.84
N GLN A 55 11.78 66.20 -2.65
CA GLN A 55 11.10 66.98 -3.69
C GLN A 55 11.15 66.36 -5.09
N ASP A 56 11.95 65.31 -5.33
CA ASP A 56 11.97 64.61 -6.62
C ASP A 56 10.87 63.53 -6.68
N GLN A 57 9.80 63.85 -7.41
CA GLN A 57 8.63 62.99 -7.55
C GLN A 57 8.97 61.60 -8.12
N GLY A 58 9.97 61.50 -9.00
CA GLY A 58 10.41 60.24 -9.60
C GLY A 58 11.06 59.27 -8.61
N TRP A 59 11.94 59.76 -7.73
CA TRP A 59 12.59 58.94 -6.70
C TRP A 59 11.60 58.48 -5.63
N THR A 60 10.64 59.33 -5.29
CA THR A 60 9.56 58.98 -4.37
C THR A 60 8.68 57.87 -4.93
N ALA A 61 8.28 57.96 -6.20
CA ALA A 61 7.48 56.93 -6.87
C ALA A 61 8.24 55.59 -6.97
N LEU A 62 9.51 55.62 -7.39
CA LEU A 62 10.35 54.42 -7.48
C LEU A 62 10.48 53.72 -6.12
N ARG A 63 10.69 54.46 -5.04
CA ARG A 63 10.80 53.93 -3.68
C ARG A 63 9.52 53.20 -3.25
N TRP A 64 8.36 53.79 -3.48
CA TRP A 64 7.07 53.16 -3.14
C TRP A 64 6.81 51.91 -3.99
N VAL A 65 7.15 51.93 -5.28
CA VAL A 65 7.04 50.75 -6.15
C VAL A 65 7.94 49.62 -5.68
N VAL A 66 9.23 49.89 -5.39
CA VAL A 66 10.18 48.88 -4.90
C VAL A 66 9.76 48.34 -3.54
N THR A 67 9.30 49.20 -2.63
CA THR A 67 8.82 48.79 -1.31
C THR A 67 7.56 47.93 -1.41
N GLY A 68 6.57 48.34 -2.22
CA GLY A 68 5.36 47.56 -2.46
C GLY A 68 5.64 46.20 -3.11
N GLY A 69 6.54 46.18 -4.11
CA GLY A 69 7.01 44.95 -4.74
C GLY A 69 7.73 44.02 -3.76
N ALA A 70 8.58 44.57 -2.89
CA ALA A 70 9.28 43.80 -1.86
C ALA A 70 8.29 43.16 -0.87
N LEU A 71 7.30 43.91 -0.38
CA LEU A 71 6.26 43.36 0.49
C LEU A 71 5.47 42.23 -0.18
N LEU A 72 5.11 42.39 -1.47
CA LEU A 72 4.42 41.35 -2.22
C LEU A 72 5.27 40.08 -2.36
N VAL A 73 6.56 40.20 -2.70
CA VAL A 73 7.47 39.05 -2.80
C VAL A 73 7.61 38.35 -1.46
N LEU A 74 7.74 39.09 -0.35
CA LEU A 74 7.82 38.51 1.00
C LEU A 74 6.53 37.79 1.39
N LEU A 75 5.36 38.35 1.07
CA LEU A 75 4.06 37.72 1.32
C LEU A 75 3.91 36.41 0.52
N LEU A 76 4.28 36.41 -0.75
CA LEU A 76 4.26 35.21 -1.60
C LEU A 76 5.24 34.15 -1.09
N ALA A 77 6.46 34.55 -0.71
CA ALA A 77 7.46 33.65 -0.15
C ALA A 77 7.00 33.07 1.20
N ALA A 78 6.38 33.87 2.06
CA ALA A 78 5.81 33.43 3.33
C ALA A 78 4.63 32.46 3.10
N ALA A 79 3.78 32.69 2.10
CA ALA A 79 2.71 31.78 1.73
C ALA A 79 3.25 30.43 1.25
N VAL A 80 4.25 30.42 0.35
CA VAL A 80 4.92 29.19 -0.10
C VAL A 80 5.55 28.45 1.08
N ALA A 81 6.30 29.15 1.93
CA ALA A 81 6.92 28.56 3.11
C ALA A 81 5.88 27.98 4.09
N ALA A 82 4.77 28.68 4.30
CA ALA A 82 3.67 28.20 5.13
C ALA A 82 3.04 26.93 4.56
N VAL A 83 2.85 26.83 3.23
CA VAL A 83 2.38 25.58 2.60
C VAL A 83 3.40 24.48 2.80
N VAL A 84 4.69 24.71 2.54
CA VAL A 84 5.75 23.69 2.71
C VAL A 84 5.84 23.15 4.15
N VAL A 85 5.70 24.02 5.15
CA VAL A 85 5.78 23.62 6.58
C VAL A 85 4.50 22.92 7.06
N ARG A 86 3.34 23.31 6.53
CA ARG A 86 2.03 22.76 6.93
C ARG A 86 1.60 21.55 6.10
N ALA A 87 2.12 21.41 4.88
CA ALA A 87 1.87 20.26 4.04
C ALA A 87 2.31 19.02 4.79
N ARG A 88 1.46 17.99 4.75
CA ARG A 88 1.69 16.73 5.45
C ARG A 88 2.42 15.80 4.50
N PRO A 89 3.67 15.44 4.77
CA PRO A 89 4.33 14.39 4.01
C PRO A 89 3.52 13.10 4.07
N ALA A 90 3.51 12.36 2.97
CA ALA A 90 2.95 11.01 2.96
C ALA A 90 3.73 10.14 3.95
N LEU A 91 2.99 9.35 4.74
CA LEU A 91 3.56 8.31 5.59
C LEU A 91 3.03 6.98 5.09
N THR A 92 3.91 5.98 5.06
CA THR A 92 3.49 4.60 4.80
C THR A 92 2.57 4.15 5.94
N PRO A 93 1.38 3.65 5.64
CA PRO A 93 0.51 3.01 6.62
C PRO A 93 1.23 1.83 7.29
N THR A 94 1.11 1.71 8.62
CA THR A 94 1.81 0.67 9.40
C THR A 94 0.97 0.25 10.60
N VAL A 95 1.20 -0.95 11.10
CA VAL A 95 0.67 -1.45 12.38
C VAL A 95 1.66 -1.05 13.50
N PRO A 96 1.33 -0.11 14.40
CA PRO A 96 2.21 0.23 15.50
C PRO A 96 2.33 -0.95 16.48
N ILE A 97 3.55 -1.23 16.95
CA ILE A 97 3.79 -2.26 17.96
C ILE A 97 4.01 -1.58 19.29
N ALA A 98 3.17 -1.89 20.28
CA ALA A 98 3.37 -1.39 21.64
C ALA A 98 4.50 -2.18 22.31
N GLU A 99 5.27 -1.52 23.17
CA GLU A 99 6.37 -2.19 23.88
C GLU A 99 5.88 -3.32 24.78
N GLU A 100 4.68 -3.17 25.36
CA GLU A 100 4.00 -4.20 26.15
C GLU A 100 3.64 -5.46 25.36
N THR A 101 3.40 -5.34 24.06
CA THR A 101 3.06 -6.47 23.18
C THR A 101 4.27 -7.15 22.54
N ALA A 102 5.47 -6.58 22.70
CA ALA A 102 6.70 -7.10 22.09
C ALA A 102 7.98 -6.74 22.88
N PRO A 103 8.06 -7.02 24.19
CA PRO A 103 9.17 -6.59 25.03
C PRO A 103 10.51 -7.20 24.57
N ASP A 104 10.50 -8.44 24.09
CA ASP A 104 11.67 -9.13 23.56
C ASP A 104 12.21 -8.49 22.28
N LEU A 105 11.32 -8.08 21.37
CA LEU A 105 11.71 -7.37 20.15
C LEU A 105 12.32 -6.00 20.47
N TYR A 106 11.70 -5.25 21.39
CA TYR A 106 12.23 -3.97 21.86
C TYR A 106 13.60 -4.12 22.52
N ARG A 107 13.81 -5.15 23.33
CA ARG A 107 15.11 -5.44 23.94
C ARG A 107 16.16 -5.77 22.88
N LEU A 108 15.85 -6.64 21.91
CA LEU A 108 16.74 -6.98 20.81
C LEU A 108 17.19 -5.73 20.03
N VAL A 109 16.26 -4.83 19.72
CA VAL A 109 16.55 -3.59 18.99
C VAL A 109 17.39 -2.62 19.83
N ARG A 110 17.14 -2.52 21.15
CA ARG A 110 17.94 -1.70 22.06
C ARG A 110 19.36 -2.24 22.21
N ASP A 111 19.52 -3.54 22.41
CA ASP A 111 20.83 -4.20 22.48
C ASP A 111 21.61 -4.00 21.19
N LEU A 112 20.93 -4.04 20.04
CA LEU A 112 21.52 -3.76 18.74
C LEU A 112 21.98 -2.30 18.63
N ALA A 113 21.14 -1.34 19.04
CA ALA A 113 21.48 0.08 19.03
C ALA A 113 22.67 0.39 19.97
N GLU A 114 22.71 -0.23 21.16
CA GLU A 114 23.81 -0.12 22.11
C GLU A 114 25.12 -0.64 21.51
N ARG A 115 25.12 -1.84 20.92
CA ARG A 115 26.30 -2.42 20.26
C ARG A 115 26.82 -1.61 19.08
N LEU A 116 25.91 -0.92 18.39
CA LEU A 116 26.24 -0.06 17.26
C LEU A 116 26.60 1.37 17.70
N GLU A 117 26.49 1.69 18.99
CA GLU A 117 26.72 3.02 19.56
C GLU A 117 25.85 4.11 18.90
N VAL A 118 24.59 3.79 18.63
CA VAL A 118 23.59 4.70 18.03
C VAL A 118 22.37 4.85 18.93
N PRO A 119 21.61 5.96 18.82
CA PRO A 119 20.37 6.10 19.57
C PRO A 119 19.36 5.01 19.16
N ALA A 120 18.69 4.42 20.15
CA ALA A 120 17.62 3.47 19.86
C ALA A 120 16.48 4.15 19.06
N PRO A 121 15.83 3.44 18.12
CA PRO A 121 14.60 3.90 17.48
C PRO A 121 13.54 4.31 18.50
N SER A 122 12.69 5.28 18.16
CA SER A 122 11.67 5.81 19.10
C SER A 122 10.46 4.88 19.29
N ALA A 123 10.18 4.05 18.30
CA ALA A 123 9.12 3.03 18.32
C ALA A 123 9.38 1.98 17.24
N ILE A 124 8.62 0.89 17.27
CA ILE A 124 8.61 -0.16 16.25
C ILE A 124 7.21 -0.20 15.61
N ALA A 125 7.15 -0.41 14.30
CA ALA A 125 5.91 -0.63 13.56
C ALA A 125 6.10 -1.69 12.48
N LEU A 126 5.03 -2.35 12.06
CA LEU A 126 5.05 -3.34 10.98
C LEU A 126 4.37 -2.83 9.71
N THR A 127 4.85 -3.31 8.57
CA THR A 127 4.23 -3.11 7.25
C THR A 127 4.06 -4.46 6.57
N PRO A 128 3.02 -4.68 5.74
CA PRO A 128 2.84 -5.90 4.96
C PRO A 128 3.74 -5.93 3.70
N ASP A 129 4.95 -5.37 3.79
CA ASP A 129 5.96 -5.38 2.73
C ASP A 129 7.14 -6.25 3.16
N CYS A 130 7.90 -6.79 2.20
CA CYS A 130 9.18 -7.43 2.47
C CYS A 130 10.34 -6.41 2.52
N ASP A 131 10.20 -5.33 3.29
CA ASP A 131 11.27 -4.33 3.47
C ASP A 131 11.32 -3.79 4.89
N SER A 132 12.43 -3.19 5.30
CA SER A 132 12.60 -2.60 6.64
C SER A 132 13.40 -1.30 6.57
N TRP A 133 12.88 -0.24 7.18
CA TRP A 133 13.47 1.09 7.08
C TRP A 133 13.23 1.93 8.34
N LEU A 134 13.79 3.13 8.35
CA LEU A 134 13.57 4.13 9.39
C LEU A 134 12.59 5.20 8.89
N GLU A 135 11.45 5.34 9.56
CA GLU A 135 10.43 6.33 9.22
C GLU A 135 10.53 7.56 10.14
N ASP A 136 10.75 8.74 9.55
CA ASP A 136 10.76 9.99 10.30
C ASP A 136 9.34 10.52 10.50
N ARG A 137 8.81 10.31 11.71
CA ARG A 137 7.49 10.80 12.14
C ARG A 137 7.53 12.15 12.86
N THR A 138 8.67 12.85 12.85
CA THR A 138 8.87 14.10 13.60
C THR A 138 8.37 15.36 12.89
N HIS A 139 7.81 15.23 11.68
CA HIS A 139 7.34 16.39 10.90
C HIS A 139 6.26 17.18 11.68
N PRO A 140 6.37 18.53 11.77
CA PRO A 140 5.45 19.36 12.57
C PRO A 140 3.97 19.15 12.24
N ALA A 141 3.66 18.86 10.97
CA ALA A 141 2.30 18.63 10.51
C ALA A 141 1.62 17.38 11.14
N HIS A 142 2.39 16.42 11.67
CA HIS A 142 1.84 15.26 12.39
C HIS A 142 1.67 15.51 13.90
N ALA A 143 2.41 16.46 14.49
CA ALA A 143 2.32 16.76 15.92
C ALA A 143 0.96 17.37 16.32
N GLN A 144 0.35 18.18 15.46
CA GLN A 144 -0.93 18.86 15.71
C GLN A 144 -2.11 17.90 15.91
N ARG A 145 -2.02 16.64 15.42
CA ARG A 145 -3.07 15.62 15.61
C ARG A 145 -2.94 14.89 16.95
N ARG A 146 -1.73 14.67 17.47
CA ARG A 146 -1.54 14.08 18.81
C ARG A 146 -2.19 14.95 19.88
N GLU A 147 -1.94 16.26 19.83
CA GLU A 147 -2.57 17.22 20.76
C GLU A 147 -4.11 17.27 20.63
N HIS A 148 -4.66 17.07 19.43
CA HIS A 148 -6.12 17.06 19.23
C HIS A 148 -6.75 15.73 19.69
N ARG A 149 -6.05 14.60 19.52
CA ARG A 149 -6.48 13.28 20.02
C ARG A 149 -6.42 13.23 21.55
N ASP A 150 -5.37 13.79 22.16
CA ASP A 150 -5.22 13.83 23.62
C ASP A 150 -6.26 14.77 24.27
N ARG A 151 -6.63 15.88 23.62
CA ARG A 151 -7.76 16.72 24.05
C ARG A 151 -9.13 16.07 23.81
N GLY A 152 -9.29 15.30 22.74
CA GLY A 152 -10.52 14.55 22.46
C GLY A 152 -10.73 13.38 23.42
N ALA A 153 -9.65 12.70 23.81
CA ALA A 153 -9.68 11.63 24.81
C ALA A 153 -9.99 12.14 26.23
N LEU A 154 -9.61 13.39 26.54
CA LEU A 154 -9.98 14.07 27.78
C LEU A 154 -11.40 14.68 27.76
N ALA A 155 -12.11 14.63 26.62
CA ALA A 155 -13.46 15.18 26.46
C ALA A 155 -14.57 14.11 26.49
N VAL A 156 -14.22 12.84 26.76
CA VAL A 156 -15.19 11.75 26.96
C VAL A 156 -15.33 11.48 28.46
N GLU A 157 -16.50 11.84 28.97
CA GLU A 157 -17.09 11.49 30.28
C GLU A 157 -16.44 12.04 31.57
N GLU A 158 -16.91 13.22 32.01
CA GLU A 158 -17.20 13.42 33.44
C GLU A 158 -18.70 13.68 33.66
N PRO A 159 -19.40 12.87 34.47
CA PRO A 159 -20.74 13.21 34.93
C PRO A 159 -20.66 14.32 35.97
N ARG A 160 -21.33 15.44 35.67
CA ARG A 160 -21.54 16.57 36.59
C ARG A 160 -22.11 16.11 37.92
N SER A 161 -21.32 16.22 39.00
CA SER A 161 -21.82 16.20 40.37
C SER A 161 -21.91 17.62 40.93
N ALA A 162 -23.11 17.98 41.39
CA ALA A 162 -23.40 19.24 42.03
C ALA A 162 -23.01 19.21 43.53
N ARG A 163 -22.20 20.19 43.97
CA ARG A 163 -22.37 21.06 45.17
C ARG A 163 -21.01 21.50 45.74
N GLY A 164 -20.87 22.82 45.90
CA GLY A 164 -20.30 23.40 47.13
C GLY A 164 -18.93 24.09 47.06
N ALA A 165 -18.99 25.43 47.18
CA ALA A 165 -18.02 26.35 47.77
C ALA A 165 -17.02 27.10 46.84
N PRO A 166 -16.91 28.45 46.97
CA PRO A 166 -16.05 29.29 46.13
C PRO A 166 -14.74 29.69 46.82
N ALA A 167 -13.64 29.79 46.05
CA ALA A 167 -12.53 30.78 46.16
C ALA A 167 -11.24 30.27 45.46
N PRO A 168 -10.25 31.14 45.16
CA PRO A 168 -10.34 32.51 44.66
C PRO A 168 -9.59 32.67 43.32
N ALA A 169 -9.81 33.81 42.66
CA ALA A 169 -9.08 34.21 41.47
C ALA A 169 -7.58 34.44 41.76
N SER A 170 -6.72 33.79 40.98
CA SER A 170 -5.33 34.22 40.78
C SER A 170 -5.05 34.34 39.29
N GLY A 171 -5.05 35.59 38.82
CA GLY A 171 -4.41 35.96 37.55
C GLY A 171 -2.89 36.00 37.70
N ALA A 172 -2.22 36.09 36.54
CA ALA A 172 -0.78 35.99 36.29
C ALA A 172 -0.28 34.53 36.31
N ASP A 173 0.25 33.94 35.24
CA ASP A 173 1.12 34.49 34.22
C ASP A 173 0.90 33.80 32.85
N ARG A 174 0.58 34.59 31.82
CA ARG A 174 0.80 34.19 30.43
C ARG A 174 2.28 34.44 30.10
N VAL A 175 3.17 33.58 30.60
CA VAL A 175 4.52 33.50 30.05
C VAL A 175 4.42 32.68 28.77
N GLY A 176 4.66 33.36 27.66
CA GLY A 176 4.67 32.78 26.33
C GLY A 176 5.55 31.53 26.30
N ASP A 177 4.93 30.43 25.90
CA ASP A 177 5.54 29.15 25.61
C ASP A 177 6.58 29.37 24.49
N ARG A 178 7.82 29.64 24.89
CA ARG A 178 8.97 29.58 23.98
C ARG A 178 9.01 28.13 23.50
N PRO A 179 9.21 27.86 22.20
CA PRO A 179 9.29 26.49 21.72
C PRO A 179 10.48 25.84 22.42
N GLU A 180 10.19 25.01 23.43
CA GLU A 180 11.17 24.17 24.07
C GLU A 180 11.92 23.44 22.95
N ARG A 181 13.24 23.47 23.07
CA ARG A 181 14.18 22.88 22.11
C ARG A 181 13.87 21.38 22.04
N ARG A 182 12.94 20.99 21.15
CA ARG A 182 12.51 19.60 20.95
C ARG A 182 13.74 18.74 20.84
N VAL A 183 13.92 17.85 21.82
CA VAL A 183 14.97 16.83 21.78
C VAL A 183 14.81 16.09 20.45
N PRO A 184 15.87 15.94 19.63
CA PRO A 184 15.79 15.18 18.40
C PRO A 184 15.28 13.77 18.69
N GLN A 185 14.06 13.46 18.25
CA GLN A 185 13.51 12.11 18.39
C GLN A 185 14.10 11.22 17.30
N ALA A 186 14.54 10.03 17.70
CA ALA A 186 14.95 9.00 16.76
C ALA A 186 13.78 8.61 15.84
N PRO A 187 14.03 8.19 14.60
CA PRO A 187 12.98 7.69 13.72
C PRO A 187 12.35 6.40 14.26
N VAL A 188 11.17 6.06 13.74
CA VAL A 188 10.47 4.79 14.01
C VAL A 188 11.10 3.70 13.15
N LEU A 189 11.39 2.55 13.73
CA LEU A 189 11.81 1.36 12.98
C LEU A 189 10.57 0.69 12.39
N VAL A 190 10.49 0.64 11.06
CA VAL A 190 9.44 -0.10 10.35
C VAL A 190 10.04 -1.42 9.87
N ILE A 191 9.39 -2.53 10.22
CA ILE A 191 9.81 -3.89 9.89
C ILE A 191 8.76 -4.53 8.97
N GLY A 192 9.21 -5.22 7.94
CA GLY A 192 8.35 -6.03 7.09
C GLY A 192 7.81 -7.22 7.89
N SER A 193 6.49 -7.33 8.03
CA SER A 193 5.88 -8.42 8.80
C SER A 193 6.28 -9.82 8.29
N PRO A 194 6.46 -10.08 6.97
CA PRO A 194 6.86 -11.41 6.52
C PRO A 194 8.22 -11.83 7.08
N PHE A 195 9.11 -10.88 7.41
CA PHE A 195 10.40 -11.18 8.02
C PHE A 195 10.27 -11.72 9.43
N LEU A 196 9.28 -11.26 10.22
CA LEU A 196 9.07 -11.78 11.57
C LEU A 196 8.66 -13.26 11.54
N TRP A 197 7.79 -13.65 10.60
CA TRP A 197 7.33 -15.03 10.48
C TRP A 197 8.34 -15.96 9.80
N TRP A 198 9.09 -15.45 8.82
CA TRP A 198 10.01 -16.29 8.05
C TRP A 198 11.41 -16.42 8.68
N MET A 199 11.95 -15.33 9.23
CA MET A 199 13.32 -15.29 9.70
C MET A 199 13.46 -15.84 11.12
N ARG A 200 14.63 -16.40 11.41
CA ARG A 200 15.05 -16.72 12.78
C ARG A 200 15.50 -15.46 13.49
N VAL A 201 15.43 -15.45 14.82
CA VAL A 201 15.79 -14.28 15.65
C VAL A 201 17.19 -13.74 15.29
N ALA A 202 18.15 -14.64 15.02
CA ALA A 202 19.51 -14.26 14.65
C ALA A 202 19.60 -13.65 13.22
N GLU A 203 18.83 -14.19 12.27
CA GLU A 203 18.73 -13.67 10.89
C GLU A 203 18.07 -12.29 10.88
N LEU A 204 16.96 -12.12 11.60
CA LEU A 204 16.26 -10.84 11.73
C LEU A 204 17.19 -9.79 12.34
N ARG A 205 17.91 -10.12 13.42
CA ARG A 205 18.86 -9.21 14.06
C ARG A 205 19.97 -8.78 13.09
N ALA A 206 20.48 -9.70 12.28
CA ALA A 206 21.47 -9.38 11.25
C ALA A 206 20.89 -8.51 10.12
N LEU A 207 19.62 -8.74 9.74
CA LEU A 207 18.89 -7.91 8.78
C LEU A 207 18.68 -6.48 9.30
N LEU A 208 18.28 -6.33 10.57
CA LEU A 208 17.97 -5.04 11.19
C LEU A 208 19.22 -4.24 11.55
N ALA A 209 20.39 -4.86 11.71
CA ALA A 209 21.64 -4.19 12.06
C ALA A 209 21.95 -2.93 11.22
N PRO A 210 21.99 -2.99 9.87
CA PRO A 210 22.21 -1.81 9.04
C PRO A 210 21.06 -0.78 9.15
N VAL A 211 19.82 -1.20 9.36
CA VAL A 211 18.68 -0.27 9.50
C VAL A 211 18.78 0.50 10.82
N VAL A 212 19.02 -0.19 11.93
CA VAL A 212 19.21 0.40 13.26
C VAL A 212 20.45 1.28 13.30
N ALA A 213 21.56 0.88 12.65
CA ALA A 213 22.76 1.72 12.52
C ALA A 213 22.46 3.08 11.82
N GLY A 214 21.43 3.13 10.97
CA GLY A 214 20.97 4.33 10.29
C GLY A 214 20.32 5.38 11.22
N THR A 215 19.98 5.02 12.45
CA THR A 215 19.41 5.97 13.44
C THR A 215 20.40 7.08 13.80
N GLY A 216 21.70 6.75 13.90
CA GLY A 216 22.77 7.71 14.19
C GLY A 216 22.82 8.87 13.20
N PRO A 217 23.02 8.62 11.88
CA PRO A 217 22.93 9.67 10.87
C PRO A 217 21.55 10.35 10.82
N SER A 218 20.47 9.61 11.09
CA SER A 218 19.10 10.13 11.01
C SER A 218 18.77 11.17 12.09
N VAL A 219 19.36 11.08 13.28
CA VAL A 219 19.19 12.11 14.33
C VAL A 219 20.07 13.35 14.11
N HIS A 220 21.01 13.31 13.16
CA HIS A 220 21.88 14.46 12.90
C HIS A 220 21.04 15.66 12.42
N PRO A 221 21.16 16.85 13.06
CA PRO A 221 20.24 17.97 12.83
C PRO A 221 20.22 18.47 11.39
N ASP A 222 21.38 18.47 10.71
CA ASP A 222 21.49 18.88 9.30
C ASP A 222 20.76 17.88 8.37
N ILE A 223 20.94 16.57 8.57
CA ILE A 223 20.32 15.51 7.76
C ILE A 223 18.81 15.50 8.00
N ALA A 224 18.38 15.53 9.26
CA ALA A 224 16.96 15.59 9.62
C ALA A 224 16.29 16.85 9.04
N SER A 225 16.96 18.00 9.07
CA SER A 225 16.43 19.24 8.49
C SER A 225 16.35 19.20 6.97
N ALA A 226 17.33 18.58 6.31
CA ALA A 226 17.32 18.39 4.86
C ALA A 226 16.17 17.46 4.44
N ARG A 227 15.99 16.31 5.12
CA ARG A 227 14.87 15.38 4.88
C ARG A 227 13.52 16.04 5.07
N ARG A 228 13.30 16.75 6.19
CA ARG A 228 12.06 17.50 6.44
C ARG A 228 11.78 18.53 5.35
N PHE A 229 12.81 19.24 4.87
CA PHE A 229 12.64 20.20 3.78
C PHE A 229 12.23 19.52 2.48
N VAL A 230 12.90 18.44 2.07
CA VAL A 230 12.57 17.69 0.84
C VAL A 230 11.17 17.09 0.92
N ARG A 231 10.83 16.43 2.05
CA ARG A 231 9.50 15.86 2.30
C ARG A 231 8.40 16.93 2.32
N GLY A 232 8.67 18.10 2.90
CA GLY A 232 7.74 19.23 2.90
C GLY A 232 7.53 19.84 1.50
N LEU A 233 8.58 19.90 0.68
CA LEU A 233 8.46 20.32 -0.73
C LEU A 233 7.61 19.34 -1.53
N ASP A 234 7.85 18.04 -1.38
CA ASP A 234 7.06 16.99 -2.04
C ASP A 234 5.58 17.05 -1.63
N ALA A 235 5.32 17.16 -0.32
CA ALA A 235 3.98 17.36 0.22
C ALA A 235 3.31 18.64 -0.33
N ALA A 236 4.05 19.73 -0.48
CA ALA A 236 3.55 20.96 -1.07
C ALA A 236 3.19 20.81 -2.56
N VAL A 237 3.89 19.95 -3.30
CA VAL A 237 3.52 19.61 -4.69
C VAL A 237 2.18 18.87 -4.72
N ALA A 238 1.96 17.92 -3.81
CA ALA A 238 0.69 17.20 -3.68
C ALA A 238 -0.48 18.14 -3.32
N VAL A 239 -0.28 19.00 -2.31
CA VAL A 239 -1.28 20.02 -1.92
C VAL A 239 -1.58 20.98 -3.07
N ALA A 240 -0.58 21.39 -3.84
CA ALA A 240 -0.77 22.26 -5.00
C ALA A 240 -1.53 21.58 -6.15
N ALA A 241 -1.34 20.27 -6.34
CA ALA A 241 -2.10 19.49 -7.32
C ALA A 241 -3.59 19.40 -6.93
N GLN A 242 -3.88 19.04 -5.68
CA GLN A 242 -5.25 18.94 -5.14
C GLN A 242 -5.96 20.30 -5.07
N GLY A 243 -5.27 21.35 -4.63
CA GLY A 243 -5.84 22.70 -4.51
C GLY A 243 -6.21 23.35 -5.85
N GLY A 244 -5.64 22.84 -6.95
CA GLY A 244 -5.92 23.25 -8.33
C GLY A 244 -7.15 22.62 -8.97
N GLU A 245 -7.69 21.54 -8.38
CA GLU A 245 -8.91 20.90 -8.88
C GLU A 245 -10.17 21.72 -8.54
N PRO A 246 -11.17 21.76 -9.44
CA PRO A 246 -12.43 22.42 -9.16
C PRO A 246 -13.10 21.74 -7.97
N SER A 247 -13.24 22.45 -6.85
CA SER A 247 -13.96 21.93 -5.69
C SER A 247 -15.42 21.70 -6.06
N SER A 248 -15.93 20.48 -5.84
CA SER A 248 -17.33 20.07 -6.08
C SER A 248 -18.37 20.79 -5.22
N GLY A 249 -18.01 21.89 -4.55
CA GLY A 249 -18.85 22.68 -3.65
C GLY A 249 -19.08 24.11 -4.13
N PRO A 250 -20.07 24.83 -3.57
CA PRO A 250 -20.49 26.17 -4.00
C PRO A 250 -19.53 27.26 -3.50
N ALA A 251 -18.24 27.14 -3.81
CA ALA A 251 -17.31 28.24 -3.58
C ALA A 251 -17.65 29.38 -4.57
N PRO A 252 -17.62 30.65 -4.15
CA PRO A 252 -17.83 31.78 -5.06
C PRO A 252 -16.81 31.70 -6.21
N ALA A 253 -17.26 31.84 -7.47
CA ALA A 253 -16.39 31.76 -8.65
C ALA A 253 -15.14 32.65 -8.57
N LEU A 254 -15.24 33.78 -7.87
CA LEU A 254 -14.13 34.71 -7.61
C LEU A 254 -13.00 34.08 -6.76
N VAL A 255 -13.33 33.24 -5.79
CA VAL A 255 -12.33 32.54 -4.96
C VAL A 255 -11.60 31.49 -5.80
N ALA A 256 -12.30 30.79 -6.69
CA ALA A 256 -11.69 29.81 -7.60
C ALA A 256 -10.69 30.44 -8.59
N VAL A 257 -11.00 31.64 -9.10
CA VAL A 257 -10.14 32.39 -10.05
C VAL A 257 -8.81 32.80 -9.44
N VAL A 258 -8.76 33.12 -8.14
CA VAL A 258 -7.52 33.49 -7.44
C VAL A 258 -6.79 32.27 -6.87
N ARG A 259 -7.52 31.25 -6.43
CA ARG A 259 -6.97 30.04 -5.80
C ARG A 259 -6.09 29.23 -6.76
N ARG A 260 -6.55 29.06 -8.00
CA ARG A 260 -5.85 28.25 -9.02
C ARG A 260 -4.46 28.79 -9.39
N PRO A 261 -4.27 30.08 -9.75
CA PRO A 261 -2.94 30.62 -10.02
C PRO A 261 -2.04 30.61 -8.79
N ALA A 262 -2.59 30.80 -7.58
CA ALA A 262 -1.82 30.73 -6.35
C ALA A 262 -1.24 29.33 -6.10
N PHE A 263 -2.05 28.26 -6.19
CA PHE A 263 -1.54 26.89 -6.06
C PHE A 263 -0.62 26.49 -7.22
N ALA A 264 -0.90 26.94 -8.45
CA ALA A 264 0.00 26.73 -9.58
C ALA A 264 1.39 27.34 -9.32
N PHE A 265 1.45 28.55 -8.77
CA PHE A 265 2.69 29.21 -8.38
C PHE A 265 3.41 28.43 -7.26
N VAL A 266 2.71 28.05 -6.19
CA VAL A 266 3.28 27.22 -5.11
C VAL A 266 3.86 25.92 -5.67
N GLY A 267 3.11 25.19 -6.49
CA GLY A 267 3.56 23.94 -7.09
C GLY A 267 4.71 24.13 -8.07
N TRP A 268 4.79 25.27 -8.77
CA TRP A 268 5.94 25.60 -9.62
C TRP A 268 7.21 25.84 -8.78
N VAL A 269 7.14 26.67 -7.74
CA VAL A 269 8.27 26.92 -6.84
C VAL A 269 8.72 25.64 -6.15
N ALA A 270 7.78 24.84 -5.61
CA ALA A 270 8.09 23.60 -4.92
C ALA A 270 8.79 22.60 -5.86
N ARG A 271 8.31 22.43 -7.09
CA ARG A 271 8.95 21.57 -8.11
C ARG A 271 10.34 22.05 -8.51
N LEU A 272 10.53 23.37 -8.63
CA LEU A 272 11.84 23.95 -8.96
C LEU A 272 12.87 23.62 -7.86
N LEU A 273 12.51 23.86 -6.59
CA LEU A 273 13.37 23.58 -5.45
C LEU A 273 13.62 22.07 -5.30
N LEU A 274 12.59 21.23 -5.49
CA LEU A 274 12.70 19.78 -5.41
C LEU A 274 13.64 19.23 -6.50
N ARG A 275 13.54 19.75 -7.73
CA ARG A 275 14.48 19.41 -8.83
C ARG A 275 15.92 19.76 -8.47
N GLY A 276 16.15 20.94 -7.87
CA GLY A 276 17.48 21.33 -7.41
C GLY A 276 18.01 20.43 -6.28
N CYS A 277 17.13 19.92 -5.41
CA CYS A 277 17.52 19.08 -4.28
C CYS A 277 17.73 17.61 -4.65
N ARG A 278 17.17 17.11 -5.77
CA ARG A 278 17.06 15.68 -6.10
C ARG A 278 18.38 14.92 -5.99
N ASP A 279 19.43 15.38 -6.67
CA ASP A 279 20.70 14.65 -6.72
C ASP A 279 21.40 14.66 -5.37
N HIS A 280 21.41 15.81 -4.69
CA HIS A 280 21.97 15.94 -3.35
C HIS A 280 21.21 15.10 -2.32
N ALA A 281 19.89 15.03 -2.40
CA ALA A 281 19.07 14.17 -1.54
C ALA A 281 19.38 12.69 -1.80
N ALA A 282 19.45 12.27 -3.06
CA ALA A 282 19.78 10.88 -3.40
C ALA A 282 21.20 10.48 -2.95
N GLU A 283 22.19 11.36 -3.12
CA GLU A 283 23.55 11.13 -2.64
C GLU A 283 23.64 11.14 -1.11
N MET A 284 22.86 12.01 -0.44
CA MET A 284 22.75 12.04 1.01
C MET A 284 22.22 10.70 1.53
N GLU A 285 21.11 10.19 0.99
CA GLU A 285 20.54 8.90 1.42
C GLU A 285 21.48 7.72 1.13
N ARG A 286 22.15 7.72 -0.03
CA ARG A 286 23.19 6.71 -0.34
C ARG A 286 24.35 6.74 0.64
N ALA A 287 24.82 7.93 1.03
CA ALA A 287 25.88 8.08 2.02
C ALA A 287 25.44 7.66 3.42
N VAL A 288 24.18 7.96 3.82
CA VAL A 288 23.60 7.46 5.08
C VAL A 288 23.55 5.93 5.08
N ALA A 289 23.04 5.32 4.01
CA ALA A 289 22.95 3.87 3.88
C ALA A 289 24.35 3.22 3.91
N ALA A 290 25.33 3.79 3.20
CA ALA A 290 26.71 3.31 3.23
C ALA A 290 27.33 3.38 4.63
N ALA A 291 27.18 4.52 5.32
CA ALA A 291 27.68 4.69 6.69
C ALA A 291 27.02 3.72 7.69
N ALA A 292 25.70 3.50 7.53
CA ALA A 292 24.95 2.56 8.34
C ALA A 292 25.37 1.10 8.09
N SER A 293 25.55 0.72 6.83
CA SER A 293 26.02 -0.62 6.43
C SER A 293 27.43 -0.90 6.94
N GLU A 294 28.35 0.07 6.82
CA GLU A 294 29.72 -0.03 7.34
C GLU A 294 29.73 -0.19 8.86
N ARG A 295 28.98 0.66 9.59
CA ARG A 295 28.86 0.54 11.05
C ARG A 295 28.30 -0.82 11.46
N ALA A 296 27.33 -1.34 10.73
CA ALA A 296 26.76 -2.66 10.99
C ALA A 296 27.73 -3.82 10.71
N GLN A 297 28.88 -3.63 10.05
CA GLN A 297 29.85 -4.71 9.79
C GLN A 297 30.37 -5.39 11.06
N SER A 298 30.40 -4.68 12.20
CA SER A 298 30.79 -5.24 13.49
C SER A 298 29.77 -6.22 14.08
N VAL A 299 28.55 -6.27 13.54
CA VAL A 299 27.44 -7.08 14.04
C VAL A 299 27.07 -8.15 13.01
N ASP A 300 27.30 -9.41 13.40
CA ASP A 300 26.84 -10.64 12.71
C ASP A 300 27.01 -10.65 11.20
N TYR A 301 28.18 -10.21 10.74
CA TYR A 301 28.49 -10.11 9.32
C TYR A 301 28.23 -11.42 8.55
N GLY A 302 28.58 -12.58 9.13
CA GLY A 302 28.32 -13.88 8.51
C GLY A 302 26.83 -14.21 8.35
N LEU A 303 26.00 -13.93 9.36
CA LEU A 303 24.55 -14.15 9.30
C LEU A 303 23.83 -13.18 8.37
N ARG A 304 24.44 -12.02 8.07
CA ARG A 304 23.86 -11.05 7.14
C ARG A 304 23.76 -11.60 5.72
N ILE A 305 24.76 -12.36 5.27
CA ILE A 305 24.73 -12.97 3.93
C ILE A 305 23.55 -13.94 3.84
N VAL A 306 23.40 -14.80 4.85
CA VAL A 306 22.26 -15.73 4.96
C VAL A 306 20.94 -14.97 5.01
N ALA A 307 20.85 -13.93 5.84
CA ALA A 307 19.63 -13.11 5.95
C ALA A 307 19.26 -12.45 4.61
N GLN A 308 20.21 -11.96 3.81
CA GLN A 308 19.94 -11.36 2.51
C GLN A 308 19.40 -12.38 1.49
N GLU A 309 19.90 -13.62 1.50
CA GLU A 309 19.33 -14.70 0.68
C GLU A 309 17.87 -14.99 1.10
N GLN A 310 17.59 -14.97 2.41
CA GLN A 310 16.24 -15.16 2.93
C GLN A 310 15.28 -14.02 2.57
N VAL A 311 15.76 -12.79 2.37
CA VAL A 311 14.93 -11.67 1.88
C VAL A 311 14.39 -11.96 0.48
N GLY A 312 15.26 -12.41 -0.44
CA GLY A 312 14.84 -12.74 -1.81
C GLY A 312 13.82 -13.87 -1.86
N LEU A 313 14.02 -14.89 -1.02
CA LEU A 313 13.08 -15.98 -0.86
C LEU A 313 11.74 -15.49 -0.27
N ALA A 314 11.78 -14.68 0.78
CA ALA A 314 10.58 -14.10 1.39
C ALA A 314 9.75 -13.28 0.39
N TYR A 315 10.40 -12.47 -0.46
CA TYR A 315 9.72 -11.76 -1.54
C TYR A 315 9.00 -12.70 -2.51
N ALA A 316 9.67 -13.76 -2.98
CA ALA A 316 9.08 -14.71 -3.91
C ALA A 316 7.88 -15.46 -3.30
N GLY A 317 7.97 -15.83 -2.01
CA GLY A 317 6.85 -16.42 -1.28
C GLY A 317 5.70 -15.47 -1.06
N TRP A 318 6.00 -14.23 -0.65
CA TRP A 318 5.01 -13.18 -0.41
C TRP A 318 4.24 -12.83 -1.67
N ASP A 319 4.93 -12.59 -2.79
CA ASP A 319 4.30 -12.27 -4.07
C ASP A 319 3.34 -13.39 -4.53
N ARG A 320 3.78 -14.65 -4.45
CA ARG A 320 2.91 -15.79 -4.77
C ARG A 320 1.73 -15.90 -3.83
N LEU A 321 1.94 -15.69 -2.53
CA LEU A 321 0.86 -15.72 -1.55
C LEU A 321 -0.17 -14.62 -1.85
N LEU A 322 0.28 -13.38 -2.09
CA LEU A 322 -0.60 -12.26 -2.42
C LEU A 322 -1.39 -12.52 -3.70
N THR A 323 -0.71 -12.96 -4.76
CA THR A 323 -1.31 -13.09 -6.09
C THR A 323 -2.14 -14.36 -6.26
N ARG A 324 -1.74 -15.49 -5.68
CA ARG A 324 -2.38 -16.80 -5.88
C ARG A 324 -3.34 -17.21 -4.76
N VAL A 325 -3.20 -16.62 -3.57
CA VAL A 325 -3.98 -17.02 -2.39
C VAL A 325 -4.78 -15.85 -1.82
N ALA A 326 -4.13 -14.74 -1.45
CA ALA A 326 -4.84 -13.63 -0.81
C ALA A 326 -5.83 -12.95 -1.77
N LEU A 327 -5.43 -12.67 -3.01
CA LEU A 327 -6.26 -11.99 -4.00
C LEU A 327 -7.59 -12.70 -4.31
N PRO A 328 -7.63 -14.04 -4.50
CA PRO A 328 -8.90 -14.77 -4.56
C PRO A 328 -9.81 -14.53 -3.36
N ALA A 329 -9.29 -14.56 -2.13
CA ALA A 329 -10.11 -14.28 -0.94
C ALA A 329 -10.65 -12.85 -0.95
N TRP A 330 -9.79 -11.86 -1.23
CA TRP A 330 -10.17 -10.45 -1.24
C TRP A 330 -11.28 -10.15 -2.24
N ARG A 331 -11.20 -10.71 -3.45
CA ARG A 331 -12.26 -10.60 -4.46
C ARG A 331 -13.61 -11.18 -4.01
N MET A 332 -13.60 -12.08 -3.03
CA MET A 332 -14.79 -12.73 -2.47
C MET A 332 -15.34 -12.02 -1.23
N GLY A 333 -14.82 -10.84 -0.88
CA GLY A 333 -15.19 -10.13 0.35
C GLY A 333 -14.65 -10.82 1.60
N ARG A 334 -13.55 -11.56 1.47
CA ARG A 334 -12.90 -12.31 2.54
C ARG A 334 -11.44 -11.91 2.64
N TRP A 335 -10.82 -12.07 3.81
CA TRP A 335 -9.39 -11.83 3.96
C TRP A 335 -8.77 -12.87 4.91
N PRO A 336 -7.61 -13.47 4.56
CA PRO A 336 -6.98 -14.47 5.43
C PRO A 336 -6.55 -13.83 6.74
N SER A 337 -7.04 -14.28 7.90
CA SER A 337 -6.70 -13.64 9.17
C SER A 337 -5.25 -13.86 9.62
N ARG A 338 -4.56 -14.82 9.00
CA ARG A 338 -3.19 -15.23 9.34
C ARG A 338 -2.28 -15.22 8.12
N LEU A 339 -2.21 -14.07 7.44
CA LEU A 339 -1.51 -13.93 6.17
C LEU A 339 -0.01 -14.19 6.29
N ASP A 340 0.66 -13.65 7.30
CA ASP A 340 2.09 -13.86 7.53
C ASP A 340 2.40 -15.33 7.89
N ALA A 341 1.51 -16.01 8.62
CA ALA A 341 1.62 -17.45 8.81
C ALA A 341 1.50 -18.24 7.50
N GLY A 342 0.72 -17.75 6.54
CA GLY A 342 0.62 -18.31 5.19
C GLY A 342 1.95 -18.25 4.42
N VAL A 343 2.79 -17.24 4.67
CA VAL A 343 4.12 -17.10 4.06
C VAL A 343 5.01 -18.28 4.41
N VAL A 344 5.00 -18.69 5.67
CA VAL A 344 5.80 -19.83 6.14
C VAL A 344 5.39 -21.10 5.39
N SER A 345 4.09 -21.29 5.18
CA SER A 345 3.56 -22.43 4.45
C SER A 345 3.92 -22.39 2.97
N ALA A 346 3.82 -21.22 2.33
CA ALA A 346 4.24 -21.01 0.94
C ALA A 346 5.73 -21.27 0.74
N LEU A 347 6.58 -20.74 1.62
CA LEU A 347 8.02 -20.93 1.51
C LEU A 347 8.46 -22.35 1.84
N THR A 348 7.74 -23.05 2.72
CA THR A 348 7.94 -24.48 2.97
C THR A 348 7.57 -25.33 1.75
N GLU A 349 6.49 -25.00 1.05
CA GLU A 349 6.13 -25.65 -0.21
C GLU A 349 7.14 -25.33 -1.32
N LEU A 350 7.59 -24.08 -1.44
CA LEU A 350 8.60 -23.64 -2.42
C LEU A 350 9.92 -24.40 -2.22
N SER A 351 10.41 -24.45 -0.98
CA SER A 351 11.63 -25.21 -0.66
C SER A 351 11.51 -26.70 -1.00
N ARG A 352 10.34 -27.31 -0.75
CA ARG A 352 10.09 -28.71 -1.12
C ARG A 352 10.12 -28.95 -2.63
N ARG A 353 9.57 -28.04 -3.45
CA ARG A 353 9.53 -28.19 -4.91
C ARG A 353 10.87 -27.94 -5.57
N ASP A 354 11.53 -26.87 -5.16
CA ASP A 354 12.78 -26.43 -5.77
C ASP A 354 14.01 -27.11 -5.16
N ARG A 355 13.81 -28.02 -4.19
CA ARG A 355 14.86 -28.68 -3.40
C ARG A 355 15.87 -27.66 -2.86
N LEU A 356 15.38 -26.51 -2.40
CA LEU A 356 16.20 -25.44 -1.86
C LEU A 356 16.82 -25.91 -0.53
N ALA A 357 18.05 -26.43 -0.65
CA ALA A 357 19.08 -26.66 0.36
C ALA A 357 18.94 -27.83 1.37
N GLU A 358 20.10 -28.45 1.63
CA GLU A 358 20.39 -29.24 2.84
C GLU A 358 20.23 -28.36 4.09
N GLY A 359 19.61 -28.85 5.16
CA GLY A 359 19.44 -28.11 6.43
C GLY A 359 18.16 -27.27 6.59
N PHE A 360 17.23 -27.33 5.63
CA PHE A 360 15.93 -26.64 5.74
C PHE A 360 15.10 -27.08 6.97
N THR A 361 15.07 -28.39 7.24
CA THR A 361 14.34 -28.96 8.38
C THR A 361 14.94 -28.54 9.73
N SER A 362 16.26 -28.44 9.83
CA SER A 362 16.93 -27.90 11.02
C SER A 362 16.61 -26.42 11.23
N ARG A 363 16.58 -25.61 10.16
CA ARG A 363 16.23 -24.19 10.25
C ARG A 363 14.79 -23.98 10.74
N LEU A 364 13.83 -24.77 10.27
CA LEU A 364 12.44 -24.68 10.72
C LEU A 364 12.26 -24.96 12.23
N SER A 365 13.18 -25.71 12.83
CA SER A 365 13.16 -26.03 14.27
C SER A 365 13.72 -24.91 15.16
N GLU A 366 14.39 -23.92 14.58
CA GLU A 366 14.90 -22.76 15.32
C GLU A 366 13.77 -21.74 15.60
N ARG A 367 13.88 -21.01 16.73
CA ARG A 367 12.91 -20.00 17.15
C ARG A 367 12.69 -18.94 16.05
N PRO A 368 11.48 -18.83 15.45
CA PRO A 368 11.16 -17.75 14.52
C PRO A 368 11.12 -16.40 15.23
N ALA A 369 11.27 -15.31 14.49
CA ALA A 369 11.31 -13.99 15.09
C ALA A 369 9.94 -13.47 15.54
N CYS A 370 8.83 -14.02 15.06
CA CYS A 370 7.48 -13.70 15.53
C CYS A 370 7.26 -14.14 16.98
N ASP A 371 8.06 -15.08 17.52
CA ASP A 371 8.07 -15.44 18.94
C ASP A 371 8.61 -14.33 19.84
N LEU A 372 9.12 -13.22 19.29
CA LEU A 372 9.48 -12.01 20.04
C LEU A 372 8.24 -11.13 20.35
N LEU A 373 7.07 -11.51 19.85
CA LEU A 373 5.78 -10.88 20.08
C LEU A 373 4.99 -11.69 21.11
N GLU A 374 4.25 -11.03 22.00
CA GLU A 374 3.37 -11.69 22.98
C GLU A 374 2.14 -12.29 22.28
N GLU A 375 1.55 -11.55 21.35
CA GLU A 375 0.34 -11.94 20.61
C GLU A 375 0.58 -11.89 19.09
N PRO A 376 1.41 -12.79 18.52
CA PRO A 376 1.72 -12.76 17.10
C PRO A 376 0.46 -12.89 16.23
N GLY A 377 -0.56 -13.62 16.69
CA GLY A 377 -1.81 -13.79 15.94
C GLY A 377 -2.62 -12.51 15.73
N ALA A 378 -2.74 -11.67 16.76
CA ALA A 378 -3.46 -10.39 16.65
C ALA A 378 -2.70 -9.40 15.73
N ILE A 379 -1.36 -9.47 15.76
CA ILE A 379 -0.50 -8.64 14.92
C ILE A 379 -0.56 -9.07 13.45
N ASP A 380 -0.56 -10.38 13.17
CA ASP A 380 -0.78 -10.96 11.83
C ASP A 380 -2.15 -10.54 11.27
N GLU A 381 -3.18 -10.61 12.10
CA GLU A 381 -4.54 -10.21 11.73
C GLU A 381 -4.61 -8.72 11.33
N ALA A 382 -4.06 -7.84 12.17
CA ALA A 382 -3.99 -6.41 11.87
C ALA A 382 -3.16 -6.11 10.60
N THR A 383 -2.07 -6.85 10.40
CA THR A 383 -1.20 -6.69 9.23
C THR A 383 -1.85 -7.22 7.96
N SER A 384 -2.63 -8.29 8.05
CA SER A 384 -3.39 -8.84 6.93
C SER A 384 -4.48 -7.88 6.45
N LEU A 385 -5.23 -7.25 7.38
CA LEU A 385 -6.17 -6.17 7.03
C LEU A 385 -5.46 -5.00 6.34
N LEU A 386 -4.30 -4.60 6.86
CA LEU A 386 -3.48 -3.57 6.23
C LEU A 386 -2.99 -3.98 4.83
N ALA A 387 -2.62 -5.24 4.64
CA ALA A 387 -2.21 -5.79 3.34
C ALA A 387 -3.36 -5.72 2.33
N ALA A 388 -4.56 -6.16 2.72
CA ALA A 388 -5.73 -6.11 1.87
C ALA A 388 -6.08 -4.66 1.48
N ARG A 389 -5.92 -3.72 2.41
CA ARG A 389 -6.10 -2.31 2.13
C ARG A 389 -5.08 -1.78 1.12
N LEU A 390 -3.79 -2.01 1.37
CA LEU A 390 -2.71 -1.47 0.53
C LEU A 390 -2.68 -2.10 -0.87
N PHE A 391 -2.94 -3.40 -0.98
CA PHE A 391 -2.76 -4.13 -2.23
C PHE A 391 -4.06 -4.42 -2.99
N HIS A 392 -5.23 -4.36 -2.33
CA HIS A 392 -6.53 -4.58 -2.94
C HIS A 392 -7.50 -3.39 -2.81
N GLY A 393 -7.22 -2.44 -1.90
CA GLY A 393 -8.16 -1.37 -1.58
C GLY A 393 -9.32 -1.84 -0.69
N GLY A 394 -9.15 -2.94 0.05
CA GLY A 394 -10.16 -3.44 0.99
C GLY A 394 -10.45 -2.45 2.13
N PRO A 395 -11.62 -2.59 2.80
CA PRO A 395 -12.02 -1.69 3.88
C PRO A 395 -11.08 -1.80 5.10
N PRO A 396 -10.96 -0.72 5.89
CA PRO A 396 -10.02 -0.66 7.01
C PRO A 396 -10.43 -1.54 8.21
N GLU A 397 -11.71 -1.88 8.31
CA GLU A 397 -12.28 -2.64 9.42
C GLU A 397 -13.07 -3.85 8.90
N PRO A 398 -13.12 -4.96 9.66
CA PRO A 398 -13.99 -6.09 9.35
C PRO A 398 -15.47 -5.69 9.30
N GLY A 399 -16.25 -6.39 8.47
CA GLY A 399 -17.68 -6.15 8.32
C GLY A 399 -18.43 -7.38 7.79
N PRO A 400 -19.77 -7.29 7.64
CA PRO A 400 -20.57 -8.42 7.13
C PRO A 400 -20.16 -8.85 5.72
N ASP A 401 -19.78 -7.89 4.88
CA ASP A 401 -19.30 -8.11 3.51
C ASP A 401 -17.77 -8.17 3.41
N TRP A 402 -17.07 -8.13 4.56
CA TRP A 402 -15.61 -8.16 4.66
C TRP A 402 -15.15 -8.95 5.89
N SER A 403 -15.24 -10.27 5.82
CA SER A 403 -15.03 -11.14 6.99
C SER A 403 -13.70 -11.91 6.92
N PRO A 404 -13.09 -12.20 8.08
CA PRO A 404 -11.88 -13.01 8.13
C PRO A 404 -12.15 -14.44 7.65
N VAL A 405 -11.12 -15.09 7.10
CA VAL A 405 -11.12 -16.52 6.81
C VAL A 405 -9.87 -17.16 7.41
N ASP A 406 -10.04 -18.26 8.12
CA ASP A 406 -8.91 -19.08 8.60
C ASP A 406 -8.46 -20.07 7.52
N TRP A 407 -7.20 -20.50 7.57
CA TRP A 407 -6.64 -21.43 6.59
C TRP A 407 -7.37 -22.77 6.53
N GLY A 408 -7.96 -23.25 7.64
CA GLY A 408 -8.79 -24.46 7.64
C GLY A 408 -10.08 -24.31 6.84
N ALA A 409 -10.70 -23.13 6.86
CA ALA A 409 -11.95 -22.83 6.16
C ALA A 409 -11.73 -22.31 4.72
N TYR A 410 -10.52 -21.89 4.39
CA TYR A 410 -10.17 -21.29 3.09
C TYR A 410 -10.62 -22.14 1.87
N PRO A 411 -10.44 -23.48 1.83
CA PRO A 411 -10.89 -24.28 0.68
C PRO A 411 -12.40 -24.21 0.43
N GLU A 412 -13.21 -24.19 1.49
CA GLU A 412 -14.67 -24.17 1.37
C GLU A 412 -15.18 -22.74 1.12
N GLU A 413 -14.70 -21.77 1.91
CA GLU A 413 -15.22 -20.40 1.86
C GLU A 413 -14.74 -19.59 0.65
N VAL A 414 -13.53 -19.90 0.14
CA VAL A 414 -12.91 -19.17 -0.97
C VAL A 414 -12.84 -20.00 -2.23
N VAL A 415 -12.23 -21.20 -2.17
CA VAL A 415 -11.94 -21.99 -3.39
C VAL A 415 -13.22 -22.53 -4.02
N ASP A 416 -14.04 -23.25 -3.24
CA ASP A 416 -15.32 -23.80 -3.73
C ASP A 416 -16.26 -22.67 -4.18
N ARG A 417 -16.39 -21.62 -3.37
CA ARG A 417 -17.24 -20.47 -3.70
C ARG A 417 -16.79 -19.73 -4.96
N LYS A 418 -15.48 -19.55 -5.16
CA LYS A 418 -14.91 -19.00 -6.40
C LYS A 418 -15.29 -19.86 -7.60
N TRP A 419 -15.07 -21.17 -7.53
CA TRP A 419 -15.40 -22.06 -8.64
C TRP A 419 -16.89 -22.05 -8.96
N ARG A 420 -17.76 -22.08 -7.95
CA ARG A 420 -19.22 -22.02 -8.17
C ARG A 420 -19.65 -20.70 -8.81
N GLN A 421 -19.08 -19.56 -8.40
CA GLN A 421 -19.39 -18.27 -9.01
C GLN A 421 -18.90 -18.16 -10.47
N GLU A 422 -17.68 -18.64 -10.76
CA GLU A 422 -17.13 -18.69 -12.12
C GLU A 422 -17.97 -19.63 -13.01
N ALA A 423 -18.30 -20.82 -12.52
CA ALA A 423 -19.17 -21.77 -13.22
C ALA A 423 -20.59 -21.21 -13.45
N ALA A 424 -21.14 -20.49 -12.47
CA ALA A 424 -22.44 -19.84 -12.59
C ALA A 424 -22.44 -18.75 -13.65
N ARG A 425 -21.40 -17.91 -13.67
CA ARG A 425 -21.23 -16.88 -14.71
C ARG A 425 -21.17 -17.50 -16.10
N LEU A 426 -20.38 -18.56 -16.26
CA LEU A 426 -20.25 -19.25 -17.54
C LEU A 426 -21.61 -19.76 -18.05
N ASN A 427 -22.38 -20.46 -17.20
CA ASN A 427 -23.68 -20.98 -17.57
C ASN A 427 -24.69 -19.86 -17.89
N ARG A 428 -24.74 -18.77 -17.09
CA ARG A 428 -25.61 -17.62 -17.38
C ARG A 428 -25.34 -17.02 -18.76
N LEU A 429 -24.07 -16.87 -19.14
CA LEU A 429 -23.71 -16.35 -20.47
C LEU A 429 -24.08 -17.30 -21.61
N LEU A 430 -24.10 -18.61 -21.36
CA LEU A 430 -24.61 -19.60 -22.30
C LEU A 430 -26.14 -19.50 -22.44
N ASP A 431 -26.87 -19.35 -21.33
CA ASP A 431 -28.33 -19.19 -21.31
C ASP A 431 -28.80 -17.95 -22.09
N GLU A 432 -28.22 -16.77 -21.82
CA GLU A 432 -28.56 -15.50 -22.50
C GLU A 432 -28.46 -15.58 -24.04
N ARG A 433 -27.58 -16.47 -24.54
CA ARG A 433 -27.41 -16.68 -25.98
C ARG A 433 -28.49 -17.59 -26.54
N GLU A 434 -28.83 -18.67 -25.85
CA GLU A 434 -29.90 -19.58 -26.29
C GLU A 434 -31.21 -18.81 -26.44
N ASP A 435 -31.53 -17.94 -25.47
CA ASP A 435 -32.67 -17.02 -25.55
C ASP A 435 -32.61 -16.12 -26.80
N THR A 436 -31.43 -15.59 -27.13
CA THR A 436 -31.25 -14.74 -28.31
C THR A 436 -31.41 -15.52 -29.62
N HIS A 437 -30.93 -16.76 -29.68
CA HIS A 437 -31.06 -17.62 -30.86
C HIS A 437 -32.52 -18.06 -31.09
N ASP A 438 -33.23 -18.40 -30.01
CA ASP A 438 -34.65 -18.75 -30.05
C ASP A 438 -35.52 -17.59 -30.54
N LEU A 439 -35.16 -16.34 -30.21
CA LEU A 439 -35.84 -15.13 -30.70
C LEU A 439 -35.59 -14.83 -32.19
N VAL A 440 -34.44 -15.22 -32.74
CA VAL A 440 -34.10 -15.02 -34.17
C VAL A 440 -34.65 -16.16 -35.04
N GLY A 441 -34.81 -17.36 -34.48
CA GLY A 441 -35.27 -18.55 -35.19
C GLY A 441 -36.79 -18.73 -35.33
N ALA A 442 -37.63 -17.97 -34.61
CA ALA A 442 -39.05 -18.26 -34.51
C ALA A 442 -39.99 -17.07 -34.77
N ALA A 443 -40.60 -17.05 -35.96
CA ALA A 443 -42.00 -16.67 -36.10
C ALA A 443 -42.88 -17.84 -35.60
N ARG A 444 -43.06 -17.97 -34.27
CA ARG A 444 -44.08 -18.88 -33.70
C ARG A 444 -44.61 -18.37 -32.35
N ALA A 445 -45.86 -18.74 -32.10
CA ALA A 445 -46.74 -18.36 -30.99
C ALA A 445 -46.07 -18.44 -29.60
N PRO A 446 -46.55 -17.68 -28.60
CA PRO A 446 -45.92 -17.60 -27.28
C PRO A 446 -45.91 -18.97 -26.60
N THR A 447 -44.74 -19.61 -26.60
CA THR A 447 -44.45 -20.78 -25.78
C THR A 447 -44.25 -20.33 -24.33
N PRO A 448 -44.71 -21.13 -23.34
CA PRO A 448 -44.48 -20.81 -21.94
C PRO A 448 -42.97 -20.80 -21.64
N VAL A 449 -42.56 -19.94 -20.71
CA VAL A 449 -41.17 -19.79 -20.22
C VAL A 449 -40.53 -21.17 -20.06
N SER A 450 -39.55 -21.48 -20.91
CA SER A 450 -38.84 -22.75 -20.87
C SER A 450 -38.17 -22.89 -19.51
N ALA A 451 -38.24 -24.08 -18.91
CA ALA A 451 -37.58 -24.32 -17.62
C ALA A 451 -36.07 -24.08 -17.77
N PRO A 452 -35.37 -23.55 -16.75
CA PRO A 452 -33.93 -23.33 -16.82
C PRO A 452 -33.22 -24.64 -17.18
N VAL A 453 -32.39 -24.61 -18.23
CA VAL A 453 -31.58 -25.76 -18.63
C VAL A 453 -30.61 -26.07 -17.48
N PRO A 454 -30.52 -27.32 -17.01
CA PRO A 454 -29.63 -27.65 -15.91
C PRO A 454 -28.17 -27.33 -16.26
N PRO A 455 -27.39 -26.73 -15.35
CA PRO A 455 -25.98 -26.44 -15.58
C PRO A 455 -25.17 -27.73 -15.57
N THR A 456 -24.77 -28.21 -16.74
CA THR A 456 -23.98 -29.45 -16.90
C THR A 456 -22.64 -29.14 -17.59
N LEU A 457 -21.60 -29.91 -17.26
CA LEU A 457 -20.30 -29.78 -17.91
C LEU A 457 -20.38 -30.23 -19.38
N ALA A 458 -21.20 -31.24 -19.67
CA ALA A 458 -21.44 -31.72 -21.04
C ALA A 458 -21.92 -30.58 -21.96
N ARG A 459 -22.87 -29.75 -21.50
CA ARG A 459 -23.36 -28.60 -22.26
C ARG A 459 -22.26 -27.59 -22.61
N VAL A 460 -21.36 -27.32 -21.67
CA VAL A 460 -20.22 -26.42 -21.89
C VAL A 460 -19.28 -27.02 -22.95
N MET A 461 -18.95 -28.31 -22.84
CA MET A 461 -18.07 -29.02 -23.78
C MET A 461 -18.66 -29.04 -25.19
N ASP A 462 -19.92 -29.47 -25.31
CA ASP A 462 -20.64 -29.56 -26.59
C ASP A 462 -20.75 -28.19 -27.27
N ARG A 463 -20.90 -27.11 -26.48
CA ARG A 463 -20.92 -25.76 -27.02
C ARG A 463 -19.57 -25.33 -27.59
N LEU A 464 -18.48 -25.63 -26.91
CA LEU A 464 -17.14 -25.26 -27.36
C LEU A 464 -16.70 -26.09 -28.59
N THR A 465 -17.04 -27.38 -28.64
CA THR A 465 -16.74 -28.26 -29.76
C THR A 465 -17.57 -27.93 -31.01
N ALA A 466 -18.89 -27.67 -30.85
CA ALA A 466 -19.77 -27.29 -31.97
C ALA A 466 -19.30 -26.02 -32.69
N THR A 467 -18.59 -25.12 -32.00
CA THR A 467 -18.05 -23.89 -32.59
C THR A 467 -16.76 -24.10 -33.39
N ALA A 468 -16.00 -25.16 -33.09
CA ALA A 468 -14.80 -25.49 -33.84
C ALA A 468 -15.13 -26.22 -35.16
N ALA A 469 -16.24 -26.96 -35.19
CA ALA A 469 -16.69 -27.71 -36.36
C ALA A 469 -17.23 -26.82 -37.50
N ASP A 470 -17.84 -25.66 -37.19
CA ASP A 470 -18.37 -24.74 -38.19
C ASP A 470 -18.14 -23.25 -37.82
N PRO A 471 -16.95 -22.70 -38.13
CA PRO A 471 -16.62 -21.31 -37.82
C PRO A 471 -17.33 -20.28 -38.70
N ALA A 472 -17.95 -20.70 -39.82
CA ALA A 472 -18.57 -19.81 -40.81
C ALA A 472 -20.02 -19.41 -40.48
N ASP A 473 -20.74 -20.26 -39.73
CA ASP A 473 -22.15 -20.04 -39.33
C ASP A 473 -22.32 -19.44 -37.92
N ALA A 474 -21.25 -19.00 -37.25
CA ALA A 474 -21.32 -18.41 -35.92
C ALA A 474 -21.48 -16.87 -35.99
N PRO A 475 -22.68 -16.30 -35.75
CA PRO A 475 -22.91 -14.86 -35.95
C PRO A 475 -22.12 -13.98 -34.96
N ASP A 476 -21.58 -14.57 -33.88
CA ASP A 476 -20.78 -13.92 -32.83
C ASP A 476 -19.60 -14.80 -32.33
N GLY A 477 -18.98 -15.60 -33.19
CA GLY A 477 -17.58 -16.05 -32.97
C GLY A 477 -17.26 -17.08 -31.90
N GLY A 478 -18.15 -18.04 -31.57
CA GLY A 478 -17.80 -19.25 -30.83
C GLY A 478 -17.10 -19.06 -29.47
N ALA A 479 -16.08 -19.87 -29.16
CA ALA A 479 -15.24 -19.71 -27.96
C ALA A 479 -14.62 -18.30 -27.84
N PRO A 480 -14.08 -17.67 -28.91
CA PRO A 480 -13.63 -16.27 -28.89
C PRO A 480 -14.72 -15.25 -28.48
N GLY A 481 -15.96 -15.42 -28.95
CA GLY A 481 -17.07 -14.54 -28.60
C GLY A 481 -17.50 -14.69 -27.13
N LEU A 482 -17.51 -15.92 -26.61
CA LEU A 482 -17.76 -16.19 -25.20
C LEU A 482 -16.64 -15.61 -24.32
N ALA A 483 -15.38 -15.77 -24.73
CA ALA A 483 -14.22 -15.15 -24.08
C ALA A 483 -14.31 -13.61 -24.03
N ALA A 484 -14.76 -12.97 -25.11
CA ALA A 484 -14.96 -11.51 -25.14
C ALA A 484 -16.07 -11.07 -24.18
N ARG A 485 -17.22 -11.77 -24.16
CA ARG A 485 -18.32 -11.49 -23.22
C ARG A 485 -17.91 -11.68 -21.76
N LEU A 486 -17.21 -12.76 -21.46
CA LEU A 486 -16.62 -13.01 -20.13
C LEU A 486 -15.68 -11.87 -19.72
N SER A 487 -14.83 -11.40 -20.63
CA SER A 487 -13.91 -10.28 -20.35
C SER A 487 -14.66 -9.01 -19.96
N VAL A 488 -15.72 -8.67 -20.70
CA VAL A 488 -16.55 -7.50 -20.41
C VAL A 488 -17.24 -7.64 -19.05
N GLU A 489 -17.79 -8.82 -18.75
CA GLU A 489 -18.52 -9.05 -17.52
C GLU A 489 -17.61 -9.02 -16.28
N VAL A 490 -16.44 -9.68 -16.36
CA VAL A 490 -15.43 -9.64 -15.29
C VAL A 490 -14.93 -8.20 -15.09
N ALA A 491 -14.67 -7.45 -16.17
CA ALA A 491 -14.24 -6.06 -16.06
C ALA A 491 -15.30 -5.15 -15.40
N ARG A 492 -16.60 -5.38 -15.67
CA ARG A 492 -17.70 -4.65 -15.03
C ARG A 492 -17.75 -4.91 -13.53
N GLU A 493 -17.62 -6.16 -13.12
CA GLU A 493 -17.63 -6.53 -11.71
C GLU A 493 -16.39 -6.04 -10.95
N GLU A 494 -15.20 -6.16 -11.54
CA GLU A 494 -13.97 -5.63 -10.94
C GLU A 494 -14.08 -4.10 -10.78
N ALA A 495 -14.67 -3.40 -11.75
CA ALA A 495 -14.95 -1.97 -11.62
C ALA A 495 -16.03 -1.67 -10.56
N ALA A 496 -17.04 -2.53 -10.39
CA ALA A 496 -18.05 -2.38 -9.35
C ALA A 496 -17.48 -2.61 -7.95
N ALA A 497 -16.67 -3.65 -7.75
CA ALA A 497 -15.96 -3.92 -6.51
C ALA A 497 -15.01 -2.77 -6.15
N THR A 498 -14.25 -2.25 -7.14
CA THR A 498 -13.38 -1.09 -6.93
C THR A 498 -14.16 0.14 -6.49
N ARG A 499 -15.37 0.38 -7.01
CA ARG A 499 -16.24 1.47 -6.54
C ARG A 499 -16.79 1.23 -5.14
N ALA A 500 -17.18 0.00 -4.82
CA ALA A 500 -17.74 -0.37 -3.53
C ALA A 500 -16.70 -0.21 -2.40
N TYR A 501 -15.44 -0.56 -2.66
CA TYR A 501 -14.37 -0.46 -1.65
C TYR A 501 -13.59 0.86 -1.72
N GLY A 502 -13.46 1.48 -2.91
CA GLY A 502 -12.72 2.73 -3.13
C GLY A 502 -13.48 4.01 -2.83
N GLN A 503 -14.75 3.93 -2.42
CA GLN A 503 -15.53 5.06 -1.90
C GLN A 503 -16.05 4.74 -0.50
N GLY A 504 -15.25 5.05 0.52
CA GLY A 504 -15.84 5.40 1.82
C GLY A 504 -16.79 6.60 1.63
N PRO A 505 -17.89 6.73 2.41
CA PRO A 505 -18.89 7.76 2.19
C PRO A 505 -18.30 9.17 2.34
N VAL A 506 -18.01 9.81 1.21
CA VAL A 506 -17.69 11.24 1.14
C VAL A 506 -19.01 12.02 1.21
N ALA A 507 -19.58 12.13 2.41
CA ALA A 507 -20.41 13.24 2.89
C ALA A 507 -21.21 12.83 4.14
N GLY A 508 -20.87 13.44 5.28
CA GLY A 508 -21.82 13.65 6.38
C GLY A 508 -21.97 12.51 7.39
N ALA A 509 -20.91 12.20 8.15
CA ALA A 509 -21.06 11.61 9.48
C ALA A 509 -19.90 12.08 10.37
N GLU A 510 -20.14 13.12 11.16
CA GLU A 510 -19.29 13.48 12.30
C GLU A 510 -19.39 12.35 13.33
N GLY A 511 -18.41 11.45 13.39
CA GLY A 511 -18.38 10.43 14.46
C GLY A 511 -17.51 9.17 14.27
N ALA A 512 -17.03 8.83 13.07
CA ALA A 512 -16.24 7.61 12.89
C ALA A 512 -14.72 7.88 12.98
N ALA A 513 -14.04 7.15 13.84
CA ALA A 513 -12.61 7.27 14.14
C ALA A 513 -11.68 6.65 13.07
N GLY A 514 -11.96 6.91 11.78
CA GLY A 514 -11.07 6.55 10.67
C GLY A 514 -9.97 7.59 10.44
N ASP A 515 -8.82 7.18 9.91
CA ASP A 515 -7.74 8.09 9.47
C ASP A 515 -7.92 8.40 7.98
N PRO A 516 -8.42 9.61 7.60
CA PRO A 516 -8.79 9.94 6.22
C PRO A 516 -7.64 9.80 5.20
N TRP A 517 -6.39 9.76 5.69
CA TRP A 517 -5.20 9.67 4.86
C TRP A 517 -4.79 8.25 4.50
N ILE A 518 -5.27 7.27 5.27
CA ILE A 518 -5.13 5.88 4.87
C ILE A 518 -6.31 5.54 3.92
N ASP A 519 -7.45 6.22 4.02
CA ASP A 519 -8.69 5.94 3.27
C ASP A 519 -8.59 6.37 1.78
N ASP A 520 -7.65 7.27 1.45
CA ASP A 520 -7.38 7.75 0.08
C ASP A 520 -6.32 6.92 -0.70
N PHE A 521 -5.76 5.84 -0.11
CA PHE A 521 -4.83 4.96 -0.82
C PHE A 521 -5.61 4.02 -1.75
N ALA A 522 -5.85 4.46 -2.98
CA ALA A 522 -6.19 3.54 -4.06
C ALA A 522 -4.94 2.72 -4.44
N PRO A 523 -5.03 1.39 -4.63
CA PRO A 523 -3.91 0.59 -5.09
C PRO A 523 -3.44 1.13 -6.45
N ALA A 524 -2.17 1.58 -6.50
CA ALA A 524 -1.63 2.28 -7.67
C ALA A 524 -1.51 1.38 -8.91
N PHE A 525 -1.44 0.05 -8.72
CA PHE A 525 -1.34 -0.94 -9.78
C PHE A 525 -2.08 -2.22 -9.39
N PRO A 526 -2.76 -2.90 -10.34
CA PRO A 526 -3.37 -4.19 -10.08
C PRO A 526 -2.28 -5.24 -9.79
N LEU A 527 -2.49 -6.08 -8.79
CA LEU A 527 -1.58 -7.17 -8.41
C LEU A 527 -1.36 -8.21 -9.52
N GLN A 528 -2.29 -8.30 -10.47
CA GLN A 528 -2.18 -9.19 -11.62
C GLN A 528 -2.29 -8.39 -12.91
N PRO A 529 -1.53 -8.76 -13.96
CA PRO A 529 -1.76 -8.22 -15.29
C PRO A 529 -3.17 -8.57 -15.77
N PRO A 530 -3.78 -7.73 -16.63
CA PRO A 530 -5.10 -8.03 -17.19
C PRO A 530 -5.05 -9.35 -17.96
N ARG A 531 -5.89 -10.29 -17.57
CA ARG A 531 -6.03 -11.60 -18.20
C ARG A 531 -6.66 -11.46 -19.58
N THR A 532 -6.21 -12.26 -20.54
CA THR A 532 -6.86 -12.32 -21.84
C THR A 532 -8.22 -13.01 -21.72
N GLY A 533 -9.16 -12.72 -22.64
CA GLY A 533 -10.47 -13.38 -22.60
C GLY A 533 -10.38 -14.90 -22.70
N ARG A 534 -9.36 -15.41 -23.39
CA ARG A 534 -9.10 -16.84 -23.53
C ARG A 534 -8.65 -17.48 -22.21
N GLU A 535 -7.76 -16.81 -21.47
CA GLU A 535 -7.37 -17.22 -20.13
C GLU A 535 -8.57 -17.21 -19.18
N LEU A 536 -9.42 -16.16 -19.26
CA LEU A 536 -10.66 -16.13 -18.48
C LEU A 536 -11.58 -17.29 -18.82
N LEU A 537 -11.78 -17.60 -20.11
CA LEU A 537 -12.60 -18.74 -20.50
C LEU A 537 -12.03 -20.07 -19.97
N ALA A 538 -10.71 -20.28 -20.06
CA ALA A 538 -10.05 -21.46 -19.49
C ALA A 538 -10.21 -21.55 -17.96
N ASP A 539 -10.10 -20.44 -17.23
CA ASP A 539 -10.36 -20.38 -15.78
C ASP A 539 -11.81 -20.81 -15.47
N HIS A 540 -12.79 -20.30 -16.23
CA HIS A 540 -14.21 -20.60 -16.00
C HIS A 540 -14.59 -22.04 -16.37
N VAL A 541 -13.99 -22.59 -17.44
CA VAL A 541 -14.16 -24.02 -17.77
C VAL A 541 -13.50 -24.89 -16.71
N THR A 542 -12.31 -24.52 -16.22
CA THR A 542 -11.64 -25.22 -15.11
C THR A 542 -12.53 -25.22 -13.87
N ALA A 543 -13.13 -24.08 -13.52
CA ALA A 543 -14.07 -23.98 -12.42
C ALA A 543 -15.27 -24.93 -12.59
N MET A 544 -15.87 -24.98 -13.78
CA MET A 544 -16.98 -25.91 -14.07
C MET A 544 -16.57 -27.38 -13.92
N VAL A 545 -15.37 -27.74 -14.40
CA VAL A 545 -14.82 -29.10 -14.23
C VAL A 545 -14.59 -29.42 -12.76
N CYS A 546 -14.01 -28.49 -11.99
CA CYS A 546 -13.79 -28.67 -10.55
C CYS A 546 -15.11 -28.85 -9.79
N CYS A 547 -16.14 -28.03 -10.06
CA CYS A 547 -17.45 -28.20 -9.45
C CYS A 547 -18.09 -29.56 -9.80
N ALA A 548 -18.01 -29.99 -11.07
CA ALA A 548 -18.51 -31.31 -11.47
C ALA A 548 -17.75 -32.45 -10.76
N ALA A 549 -16.44 -32.33 -10.58
CA ALA A 549 -15.63 -33.32 -9.87
C ALA A 549 -16.00 -33.40 -8.38
N VAL A 550 -16.21 -32.25 -7.72
CA VAL A 550 -16.67 -32.18 -6.33
C VAL A 550 -18.04 -32.84 -6.18
N ASP A 551 -19.00 -32.48 -7.05
CA ASP A 551 -20.38 -32.92 -6.93
C ASP A 551 -20.61 -34.39 -7.35
N THR A 552 -19.77 -34.95 -8.23
CA THR A 552 -20.02 -36.26 -8.85
C THR A 552 -18.97 -37.34 -8.61
N ALA A 553 -17.73 -36.95 -8.26
CA ALA A 553 -16.59 -37.87 -8.12
C ALA A 553 -15.97 -37.87 -6.72
N GLY A 554 -16.54 -37.15 -5.75
CA GLY A 554 -16.01 -37.08 -4.39
C GLY A 554 -14.66 -36.35 -4.30
N ALA A 555 -14.37 -35.48 -5.27
CA ALA A 555 -13.25 -34.56 -5.15
C ALA A 555 -13.55 -33.49 -4.09
N ALA A 556 -12.50 -32.82 -3.62
CA ALA A 556 -12.62 -31.73 -2.65
C ALA A 556 -11.87 -30.48 -3.12
N PRO A 557 -12.38 -29.27 -2.79
CA PRO A 557 -11.59 -28.06 -2.92
C PRO A 557 -10.37 -28.13 -1.98
N GLY A 558 -9.27 -27.52 -2.40
CA GLY A 558 -8.03 -27.47 -1.65
C GLY A 558 -7.24 -26.23 -1.98
N LEU A 559 -6.15 -26.04 -1.24
CA LEU A 559 -5.21 -24.94 -1.41
C LEU A 559 -3.82 -25.50 -1.71
N ASP A 560 -3.21 -24.97 -2.77
CA ASP A 560 -1.80 -25.07 -3.06
C ASP A 560 -1.16 -23.70 -2.78
N TRP A 561 -0.16 -23.64 -1.90
CA TRP A 561 0.39 -22.35 -1.48
C TRP A 561 1.13 -21.57 -2.58
N LEU A 562 1.53 -22.25 -3.66
CA LEU A 562 2.25 -21.61 -4.77
C LEU A 562 1.39 -21.39 -6.00
N ASP A 563 0.39 -22.24 -6.20
CA ASP A 563 -0.48 -22.21 -7.38
C ASP A 563 -1.91 -21.71 -7.07
N GLY A 564 -2.30 -21.64 -5.79
CA GLY A 564 -3.59 -21.15 -5.33
C GLY A 564 -4.67 -22.25 -5.24
N PRO A 565 -5.91 -21.96 -5.64
CA PRO A 565 -7.01 -22.95 -5.68
C PRO A 565 -6.61 -24.27 -6.36
N ALA A 566 -6.85 -25.41 -5.70
CA ALA A 566 -6.43 -26.72 -6.18
C ALA A 566 -7.52 -27.79 -5.98
N LEU A 567 -7.66 -28.70 -6.95
CA LEU A 567 -8.57 -29.85 -6.85
C LEU A 567 -7.86 -31.02 -6.17
N LEU A 568 -8.48 -31.57 -5.13
CA LEU A 568 -8.01 -32.76 -4.42
C LEU A 568 -8.86 -33.98 -4.79
N VAL A 569 -8.23 -35.05 -5.25
CA VAL A 569 -8.87 -36.34 -5.53
C VAL A 569 -8.19 -37.39 -4.66
N GLY A 570 -8.95 -38.05 -3.77
CA GLY A 570 -8.39 -38.98 -2.78
C GLY A 570 -7.35 -38.32 -1.87
N GLY A 571 -7.52 -37.03 -1.54
CA GLY A 571 -6.59 -36.25 -0.71
C GLY A 571 -5.30 -35.81 -1.41
N ARG A 572 -5.13 -36.09 -2.71
CA ARG A 572 -3.96 -35.67 -3.50
C ARG A 572 -4.33 -34.61 -4.52
N ARG A 573 -3.47 -33.61 -4.69
CA ARG A 573 -3.64 -32.58 -5.72
C ARG A 573 -3.56 -33.18 -7.13
N ARG A 574 -4.51 -32.81 -7.99
CA ARG A 574 -4.46 -33.04 -9.44
C ARG A 574 -3.97 -31.76 -10.14
N ALA A 575 -2.82 -31.85 -10.81
CA ALA A 575 -2.18 -30.72 -11.50
C ALA A 575 -2.20 -30.88 -13.04
N ASP A 576 -2.75 -31.98 -13.54
CA ASP A 576 -2.78 -32.39 -14.95
C ASP A 576 -3.99 -31.86 -15.73
N LEU A 577 -4.87 -31.08 -15.09
CA LEU A 577 -6.12 -30.57 -15.69
C LEU A 577 -5.90 -29.42 -16.69
N ALA A 578 -4.82 -28.64 -16.55
CA ALA A 578 -4.62 -27.42 -17.34
C ALA A 578 -4.55 -27.69 -18.85
N HIS A 579 -3.81 -28.73 -19.26
CA HIS A 579 -3.66 -29.07 -20.67
C HIS A 579 -4.97 -29.56 -21.33
N PRO A 580 -5.74 -30.50 -20.73
CA PRO A 580 -7.06 -30.87 -21.24
C PRO A 580 -8.04 -29.70 -21.41
N VAL A 581 -8.07 -28.75 -20.48
CA VAL A 581 -8.93 -27.56 -20.59
C VAL A 581 -8.46 -26.64 -21.72
N LEU A 582 -7.16 -26.41 -21.85
CA LEU A 582 -6.62 -25.59 -22.94
C LEU A 582 -6.92 -26.21 -24.32
N SER A 583 -6.78 -27.52 -24.48
CA SER A 583 -7.12 -28.20 -25.74
C SER A 583 -8.59 -27.97 -26.14
N LEU A 584 -9.51 -28.01 -25.16
CA LEU A 584 -10.91 -27.68 -25.40
C LEU A 584 -11.14 -26.21 -25.77
N VAL A 585 -10.49 -25.28 -25.06
CA VAL A 585 -10.72 -23.83 -25.25
C VAL A 585 -10.05 -23.30 -26.52
N GLU A 586 -8.87 -23.81 -26.86
CA GLU A 586 -8.06 -23.32 -27.98
C GLU A 586 -8.39 -24.05 -29.28
N ASP A 587 -8.50 -25.39 -29.23
CA ASP A 587 -8.64 -26.22 -30.43
C ASP A 587 -10.08 -26.75 -30.62
N GLY A 588 -10.93 -26.61 -29.59
CA GLY A 588 -12.25 -27.23 -29.56
C GLY A 588 -12.18 -28.76 -29.45
N ASP A 589 -11.03 -29.33 -29.07
CA ASP A 589 -10.84 -30.76 -28.86
C ASP A 589 -11.18 -31.13 -27.41
N ASP A 590 -12.29 -31.84 -27.23
CA ASP A 590 -12.74 -32.31 -25.92
C ASP A 590 -12.20 -33.69 -25.53
N GLY A 591 -11.50 -34.38 -26.43
CA GLY A 591 -10.97 -35.73 -26.24
C GLY A 591 -10.09 -35.87 -25.00
N PRO A 592 -9.05 -35.02 -24.84
CA PRO A 592 -8.20 -35.03 -23.64
C PRO A 592 -8.99 -34.80 -22.35
N LEU A 593 -9.99 -33.90 -22.38
CA LEU A 593 -10.82 -33.62 -21.21
C LEU A 593 -11.75 -34.79 -20.88
N ARG A 594 -12.39 -35.42 -21.87
CA ARG A 594 -13.24 -36.61 -21.66
C ARG A 594 -12.43 -37.77 -21.08
N ALA A 595 -11.20 -37.98 -21.55
CA ALA A 595 -10.30 -38.99 -20.99
C ALA A 595 -10.00 -38.71 -19.51
N TRP A 596 -9.59 -37.48 -19.18
CA TRP A 596 -9.31 -37.06 -17.80
C TRP A 596 -10.54 -37.21 -16.88
N LEU A 597 -11.73 -36.81 -17.35
CA LEU A 597 -12.99 -36.97 -16.61
C LEU A 597 -13.29 -38.44 -16.31
N GLY A 598 -13.06 -39.33 -17.28
CA GLY A 598 -13.22 -40.77 -17.13
C GLY A 598 -12.28 -41.38 -16.10
N GLU A 599 -11.02 -40.96 -16.06
CA GLU A 599 -10.04 -41.40 -15.06
C GLU A 599 -10.40 -40.98 -13.64
N VAL A 600 -10.92 -39.76 -13.47
CA VAL A 600 -11.34 -39.23 -12.17
C VAL A 600 -12.72 -39.77 -11.75
N GLY A 601 -13.53 -40.23 -12.71
CA GLY A 601 -14.90 -40.69 -12.47
C GLY A 601 -15.94 -39.57 -12.46
N VAL A 602 -15.64 -38.42 -13.06
CA VAL A 602 -16.55 -37.27 -13.15
C VAL A 602 -17.67 -37.58 -14.15
N ARG A 603 -18.91 -37.24 -13.79
CA ARG A 603 -20.08 -37.43 -14.66
C ARG A 603 -20.54 -36.10 -15.27
N PRO A 604 -20.12 -35.77 -16.51
CA PRO A 604 -20.35 -34.43 -17.08
C PRO A 604 -21.83 -34.11 -17.33
N GLU A 605 -22.67 -35.15 -17.46
CA GLU A 605 -24.13 -35.03 -17.70
C GLU A 605 -24.93 -34.69 -16.44
N LYS A 606 -24.34 -34.83 -15.26
CA LYS A 606 -25.06 -34.55 -14.01
C LYS A 606 -25.11 -33.04 -13.77
N PRO A 607 -26.24 -32.51 -13.25
CA PRO A 607 -26.33 -31.10 -12.89
C PRO A 607 -25.35 -30.77 -11.77
N VAL A 608 -24.67 -29.64 -11.94
CA VAL A 608 -23.72 -29.08 -10.98
C VAL A 608 -24.43 -28.07 -10.09
N ARG A 609 -24.12 -28.05 -8.79
CA ARG A 609 -24.64 -27.06 -7.86
C ARG A 609 -23.84 -25.77 -8.00
N LEU A 610 -24.53 -24.68 -8.37
CA LEU A 610 -23.89 -23.39 -8.63
C LEU A 610 -24.07 -22.38 -7.47
N ALA A 611 -24.80 -22.77 -6.42
CA ALA A 611 -25.08 -21.96 -5.23
C ALA A 611 -25.07 -22.82 -3.97
#